data_AF-A0A6L7TDX5-F1
#
_entry.id   AF-A0A6L7TDX5-F1
#
_cell.length_a   1.000
_cell.length_b   1.000
_cell.length_c   1.000
_cell.angle_alpha   90.00
_cell.angle_beta   90.00
_cell.angle_gamma   90.00
#
_symmetry.space_group_name_H-M   'P 1'
#
loop_
_entity.id
_entity.type
_entity.pdbx_description
1 polymer ?
#
loop_
_entity_poly.entity_id
_entity_poly.type
_entity_poly.pdbx_seq_one_letter_code
_entity_poly.pdbx_strand_id
1 'polypeptide(L)'
;MQERITEIEEAGIALTASTYDDVEQNASFKSSEKLTYPLLSDQDAKTVKSLGILDESYEEGSSFYGVSHPGVILVDSDDKIVLTRAEHRFEDSESMDDLFEDVKELIAAAASEEEADSDETNED
;
A
#
# COMPACT_ATOMS: atom_id res chain seq x y z
N MET A 1 8.45 -7.41 -3.92
CA MET A 1 7.78 -7.37 -2.62
C MET A 1 8.24 -8.49 -1.69
N GLN A 2 7.84 -9.76 -1.89
CA GLN A 2 8.21 -10.88 -0.99
C GLN A 2 9.73 -10.98 -0.71
N GLU A 3 10.57 -10.81 -1.74
CA GLU A 3 12.03 -10.93 -1.62
C GLU A 3 12.67 -9.81 -0.78
N ARG A 4 11.98 -8.68 -0.59
CA ARG A 4 12.46 -7.54 0.19
C ARG A 4 11.69 -7.34 1.50
N ILE A 5 10.87 -8.30 1.92
CA ILE A 5 10.01 -8.15 3.11
C ILE A 5 10.81 -7.78 4.36
N THR A 6 11.98 -8.39 4.56
CA THR A 6 12.85 -8.10 5.70
C THR A 6 13.32 -6.65 5.71
N GLU A 7 13.68 -6.09 4.55
CA GLU A 7 14.11 -4.70 4.46
C GLU A 7 12.95 -3.73 4.70
N ILE A 8 11.74 -4.06 4.24
CA ILE A 8 10.52 -3.27 4.52
C ILE A 8 10.25 -3.25 6.02
N GLU A 9 10.29 -4.41 6.66
CA GLU A 9 10.06 -4.56 8.11
C GLU A 9 11.14 -3.86 8.94
N GLU A 10 12.42 -3.97 8.55
CA GLU A 10 13.54 -3.28 9.20
C GLU A 10 13.45 -1.75 9.06
N ALA A 11 12.82 -1.26 8.00
CA ALA A 11 12.51 0.17 7.83
C ALA A 11 11.28 0.62 8.67
N GLY A 12 10.67 -0.26 9.46
CA GLY A 12 9.52 0.05 10.32
C GLY A 12 8.19 0.06 9.57
N ILE A 13 8.14 -0.49 8.36
CA ILE A 13 6.94 -0.49 7.51
C ILE A 13 6.28 -1.86 7.56
N ALA A 14 4.96 -1.88 7.78
CA ALA A 14 4.16 -3.09 7.64
C ALA A 14 3.67 -3.25 6.19
N LEU A 15 4.09 -4.32 5.51
CA LEU A 15 3.59 -4.62 4.17
C LEU A 15 2.28 -5.42 4.22
N THR A 16 1.32 -5.03 3.39
CA THR A 16 0.14 -5.83 3.07
C THR A 16 -0.18 -5.68 1.58
N ALA A 17 -0.83 -6.66 0.98
CA ALA A 17 -1.41 -6.52 -0.37
C ALA A 17 -2.94 -6.56 -0.29
N SER A 18 -3.61 -5.74 -1.09
CA SER A 18 -5.07 -5.73 -1.21
C SER A 18 -5.51 -6.50 -2.44
N THR A 19 -6.50 -7.36 -2.30
CA THR A 19 -7.10 -8.14 -3.40
C THR A 19 -8.63 -8.00 -3.35
N TYR A 20 -9.29 -8.21 -4.49
CA TYR A 20 -10.77 -8.27 -4.54
C TYR A 20 -11.33 -9.64 -4.13
N ASP A 21 -10.45 -10.64 -3.97
CA ASP A 21 -10.79 -12.01 -3.58
C ASP A 21 -11.29 -12.08 -2.12
N ASP A 22 -12.04 -13.14 -1.80
CA ASP A 22 -12.44 -13.41 -0.43
C ASP A 22 -11.27 -13.92 0.44
N VAL A 23 -11.52 -14.02 1.75
CA VAL A 23 -10.50 -14.44 2.72
C VAL A 23 -10.03 -15.89 2.50
N GLU A 24 -10.91 -16.77 2.02
CA GLU A 24 -10.57 -18.19 1.79
C GLU A 24 -9.66 -18.34 0.56
N GLN A 25 -10.00 -17.65 -0.53
CA GLN A 25 -9.18 -17.55 -1.74
C GLN A 25 -7.80 -16.96 -1.41
N ASN A 26 -7.76 -15.86 -0.65
CA ASN A 26 -6.52 -15.23 -0.19
C ASN A 26 -5.68 -16.19 0.66
N ALA A 27 -6.29 -16.92 1.59
CA ALA A 27 -5.58 -17.89 2.43
C ALA A 27 -4.97 -19.03 1.59
N SER A 28 -5.72 -19.53 0.61
CA SER A 28 -5.26 -20.56 -0.32
C SER A 28 -4.07 -20.06 -1.15
N PHE A 29 -4.17 -18.88 -1.75
CA PHE A 29 -3.11 -18.26 -2.56
C PHE A 29 -1.86 -17.93 -1.73
N LYS A 30 -2.04 -17.33 -0.55
CA LYS A 30 -0.93 -17.09 0.40
C LYS A 30 -0.19 -18.39 0.73
N SER A 31 -0.91 -19.48 0.94
CA SER A 31 -0.30 -20.78 1.23
C SER A 31 0.41 -21.39 0.00
N SER A 32 -0.14 -21.25 -1.21
CA SER A 32 0.46 -21.81 -2.42
C SER A 32 1.75 -21.08 -2.79
N GLU A 33 1.72 -19.76 -2.73
CA GLU A 33 2.84 -18.88 -3.08
C GLU A 33 3.81 -18.63 -1.92
N LYS A 34 3.51 -19.18 -0.72
CA LYS A 34 4.32 -19.04 0.50
C LYS A 34 4.58 -17.58 0.87
N LEU A 35 3.57 -16.73 0.70
CA LEU A 35 3.67 -15.32 1.04
C LEU A 35 3.77 -15.15 2.57
N THR A 36 4.66 -14.27 3.03
CA THR A 36 4.82 -14.02 4.47
C THR A 36 4.01 -12.82 4.94
N TYR A 37 3.70 -11.88 4.05
CA TYR A 37 2.84 -10.72 4.34
C TYR A 37 1.34 -11.07 4.26
N PRO A 38 0.46 -10.33 4.94
CA PRO A 38 -0.99 -10.49 4.87
C PRO A 38 -1.57 -10.06 3.50
N LEU A 39 -2.74 -10.63 3.18
CA LEU A 39 -3.58 -10.22 2.05
C LEU A 39 -4.91 -9.70 2.62
N LEU A 40 -5.29 -8.47 2.27
CA LEU A 40 -6.56 -7.87 2.62
C LEU A 40 -7.60 -8.20 1.55
N SER A 41 -8.81 -8.51 1.99
CA SER A 41 -9.96 -8.75 1.12
C SER A 41 -10.77 -7.46 0.99
N ASP A 42 -10.59 -6.74 -0.12
CA ASP A 42 -11.38 -5.57 -0.51
C ASP A 42 -12.56 -5.98 -1.40
N GLN A 43 -13.47 -6.76 -0.83
CA GLN A 43 -14.66 -7.23 -1.53
C GLN A 43 -15.50 -6.07 -2.07
N ASP A 44 -16.02 -6.25 -3.28
CA ASP A 44 -16.70 -5.24 -4.09
C ASP A 44 -15.81 -4.04 -4.50
N ALA A 45 -14.48 -4.15 -4.30
CA ALA A 45 -13.48 -3.11 -4.58
C ALA A 45 -13.79 -1.78 -3.89
N LYS A 46 -14.26 -1.82 -2.64
CA LYS A 46 -14.74 -0.63 -1.92
C LYS A 46 -13.63 0.39 -1.72
N THR A 47 -12.47 -0.07 -1.27
CA THR A 47 -11.30 0.77 -1.01
C THR A 47 -10.70 1.27 -2.31
N VAL A 48 -10.56 0.38 -3.30
CA VAL A 48 -10.09 0.74 -4.64
C VAL A 48 -10.97 1.82 -5.29
N LYS A 49 -12.29 1.71 -5.15
CA LYS A 49 -13.25 2.70 -5.64
C LYS A 49 -13.19 4.01 -4.86
N SER A 50 -13.09 3.97 -3.53
CA SER A 50 -13.04 5.20 -2.72
C SER A 50 -11.78 6.02 -2.98
N LEU A 51 -10.69 5.36 -3.34
CA LEU A 51 -9.41 5.99 -3.71
C LEU A 51 -9.37 6.44 -5.18
N GLY A 52 -10.35 6.06 -6.00
CA GLY A 52 -10.39 6.42 -7.42
C GLY A 52 -9.31 5.75 -8.27
N ILE A 53 -8.83 4.57 -7.86
CA ILE A 53 -7.72 3.83 -8.50
C ILE A 53 -8.18 2.53 -9.17
N LEU A 54 -9.50 2.36 -9.39
CA LEU A 54 -10.06 1.20 -10.08
C LEU A 54 -9.61 1.17 -11.54
N ASP A 55 -9.19 0.00 -12.03
CA ASP A 55 -8.98 -0.21 -13.46
C ASP A 55 -10.33 -0.43 -14.15
N GLU A 56 -10.85 0.62 -14.79
CA GLU A 56 -12.14 0.62 -15.47
C GLU A 56 -12.14 -0.18 -16.79
N SER A 57 -11.02 -0.76 -17.21
CA SER A 57 -10.98 -1.63 -18.40
C SER A 57 -11.68 -2.98 -18.20
N TYR A 58 -11.95 -3.36 -16.95
CA TYR A 58 -12.67 -4.58 -16.60
C TYR A 58 -14.15 -4.30 -16.31
N GLU A 59 -15.04 -4.92 -17.09
CA GLU A 59 -16.48 -4.78 -16.91
C GLU A 59 -16.98 -5.45 -15.62
N GLU A 60 -18.08 -4.89 -15.08
CA GLU A 60 -18.81 -5.49 -13.95
C GLU A 60 -19.24 -6.93 -14.26
N GLY A 61 -18.95 -7.84 -13.33
CA GLY A 61 -19.21 -9.27 -13.47
C GLY A 61 -18.11 -10.06 -14.18
N SER A 62 -17.06 -9.40 -14.68
CA SER A 62 -15.85 -10.11 -15.13
C SER A 62 -15.06 -10.67 -13.93
N SER A 63 -14.24 -11.69 -14.17
CA SER A 63 -13.37 -12.29 -13.15
C SER A 63 -12.26 -11.35 -12.66
N PHE A 64 -12.06 -10.23 -13.34
CA PHE A 64 -11.05 -9.20 -13.03
C PHE A 64 -11.68 -7.90 -12.55
N TYR A 65 -13.02 -7.86 -12.39
CA TYR A 65 -13.67 -6.68 -11.86
C TYR A 65 -13.20 -6.40 -10.43
N GLY A 66 -12.78 -5.17 -10.17
CA GLY A 66 -12.26 -4.75 -8.88
C GLY A 66 -10.73 -4.68 -8.79
N VAL A 67 -10.01 -5.07 -9.85
CA VAL A 67 -8.58 -4.83 -9.99
C VAL A 67 -8.30 -3.32 -9.95
N SER A 68 -7.34 -2.90 -9.14
CA SER A 68 -6.83 -1.53 -9.18
C SER A 68 -5.81 -1.37 -10.30
N HIS A 69 -5.59 -0.13 -10.74
CA HIS A 69 -4.35 0.21 -11.40
C HIS A 69 -3.14 -0.21 -10.54
N PRO A 70 -2.06 -0.72 -11.15
CA PRO A 70 -0.84 -1.10 -10.44
C PRO A 70 -0.27 0.05 -9.61
N GLY A 71 0.10 -0.22 -8.36
CA GLY A 71 0.75 0.78 -7.53
C GLY A 71 0.70 0.47 -6.05
N VAL A 72 0.88 1.51 -5.25
CA VAL A 72 1.06 1.44 -3.80
C VAL A 72 0.41 2.61 -3.09
N ILE A 73 -0.02 2.34 -1.86
CA ILE A 73 -0.56 3.34 -0.95
C ILE A 73 0.27 3.25 0.33
N LEU A 74 0.72 4.39 0.83
CA LEU A 74 1.36 4.48 2.14
C LEU A 74 0.41 5.17 3.10
N VAL A 75 0.19 4.52 4.25
CA VAL A 75 -0.64 5.00 5.35
C VAL A 75 0.27 5.17 6.56
N ASP A 76 0.19 6.33 7.21
CA ASP A 76 0.94 6.60 8.45
C ASP A 76 0.25 5.99 9.69
N SER A 77 0.84 6.19 10.87
CA SER A 77 0.30 5.70 12.14
C SER A 77 -0.96 6.42 12.63
N ASP A 78 -1.33 7.54 12.01
CA ASP A 78 -2.57 8.31 12.29
C ASP A 78 -3.71 7.91 11.33
N ASP A 79 -3.55 6.81 10.59
CA ASP A 79 -4.46 6.35 9.54
C ASP A 79 -4.61 7.35 8.36
N LYS A 80 -3.63 8.23 8.13
CA LYS A 80 -3.64 9.16 7.00
C LYS A 80 -2.87 8.59 5.82
N ILE A 81 -3.44 8.77 4.63
CA ILE A 81 -2.76 8.43 3.38
C ILE A 81 -1.73 9.52 3.07
N VAL A 82 -0.45 9.16 3.10
CA VAL A 82 0.67 10.08 2.81
C VAL A 82 1.22 9.89 1.40
N LEU A 83 0.92 8.75 0.76
CA LEU A 83 1.26 8.48 -0.64
C LEU A 83 0.16 7.67 -1.31
N THR A 84 -0.18 8.02 -2.54
CA THR A 84 -0.93 7.15 -3.45
C THR A 84 -0.24 7.20 -4.82
N ARG A 85 0.09 6.03 -5.33
CA ARG A 85 0.57 5.81 -6.70
C ARG A 85 -0.29 4.72 -7.31
N ALA A 86 -0.84 5.00 -8.48
CA ALA A 86 -1.70 4.09 -9.22
C ALA A 86 -1.50 4.38 -10.71
N GLU A 87 -0.61 3.63 -11.33
CA GLU A 87 -0.17 3.84 -12.70
C GLU A 87 -1.09 3.14 -13.68
N HIS A 88 -1.41 3.78 -14.80
CA HIS A 88 -2.29 3.18 -15.81
C HIS A 88 -1.70 1.92 -16.45
N ARG A 89 -0.37 1.75 -16.42
CA ARG A 89 0.32 0.57 -16.97
C ARG A 89 1.32 0.03 -15.96
N PHE A 90 1.44 -1.29 -15.90
CA PHE A 90 2.49 -1.95 -15.11
C PHE A 90 3.91 -1.52 -15.50
N GLU A 91 4.13 -1.19 -16.77
CA GLU A 91 5.43 -0.75 -17.30
C GLU A 91 5.83 0.64 -16.80
N ASP A 92 4.84 1.43 -16.39
CA ASP A 92 5.05 2.77 -15.84
C ASP A 92 5.31 2.72 -14.33
N SER A 93 5.18 1.54 -13.71
CA SER A 93 5.52 1.34 -12.30
C SER A 93 7.00 1.60 -12.08
N GLU A 94 7.29 2.41 -11.07
CA GLU A 94 8.64 2.65 -10.59
C GLU A 94 9.29 1.35 -10.11
N SER A 95 10.62 1.35 -10.08
CA SER A 95 11.36 0.24 -9.50
C SER A 95 11.09 0.18 -7.99
N MET A 96 11.23 -1.00 -7.42
CA MET A 96 11.12 -1.16 -5.97
C MET A 96 12.19 -0.34 -5.23
N ASP A 97 13.33 -0.06 -5.85
CA ASP A 97 14.38 0.72 -5.21
C ASP A 97 14.00 2.20 -5.13
N ASP A 98 13.44 2.76 -6.21
CA ASP A 98 12.94 4.13 -6.24
C ASP A 98 11.79 4.32 -5.25
N LEU A 99 10.82 3.40 -5.24
CA LEU A 99 9.71 3.44 -4.29
C LEU A 99 10.20 3.42 -2.84
N PHE A 100 11.18 2.59 -2.51
CA PHE A 100 11.71 2.53 -1.16
C PHE A 100 12.43 3.80 -0.74
N GLU A 101 13.09 4.49 -1.68
CA GLU A 101 13.73 5.76 -1.40
C GLU A 101 12.69 6.85 -1.10
N ASP A 102 11.65 6.95 -1.95
CA ASP A 102 10.51 7.85 -1.72
C ASP A 102 9.87 7.63 -0.34
N VAL A 103 9.65 6.37 0.04
CA VAL A 103 9.08 6.03 1.35
C VAL A 103 10.01 6.44 2.50
N LYS A 104 11.33 6.24 2.37
CA LYS A 104 12.30 6.69 3.39
C LYS A 104 12.30 8.20 3.54
N GLU A 105 12.21 8.94 2.43
CA GLU A 105 12.13 10.40 2.45
C GLU A 105 10.85 10.87 3.16
N LEU A 106 9.70 10.23 2.89
CA LEU A 106 8.44 10.54 3.56
C LEU A 106 8.48 10.26 5.07
N ILE A 107 9.07 9.13 5.48
CA ILE A 107 9.25 8.80 6.90
C ILE A 107 10.18 9.82 7.59
N ALA A 108 11.28 10.20 6.93
CA ALA A 108 12.21 11.18 7.48
C ALA A 108 11.58 12.57 7.61
N ALA A 109 10.76 12.98 6.64
CA ALA A 109 10.01 14.23 6.70
C ALA A 109 9.01 14.25 7.87
N ALA A 110 8.22 13.18 8.03
CA ALA A 110 7.26 13.06 9.12
C ALA A 110 7.94 13.12 10.51
N ALA A 111 9.08 12.46 10.69
CA ALA A 111 9.85 12.52 11.94
C ALA A 111 10.38 13.93 12.26
N SER A 112 10.66 14.74 11.24
CA SER A 112 11.13 16.12 11.43
C SER A 112 10.02 17.11 11.83
N GLU A 113 8.77 16.83 11.44
CA GLU A 113 7.61 17.64 11.82
C GLU A 113 7.21 17.40 13.29
N GLU A 114 7.36 16.16 13.78
CA GLU A 114 7.05 15.79 15.17
C GLU A 114 8.03 16.42 16.18
N GLU A 115 9.31 16.53 15.83
CA GLU A 115 10.31 17.24 16.65
C GLU A 115 10.02 18.74 16.73
N ALA A 116 9.52 19.35 15.64
CA ALA A 116 9.19 20.77 15.59
C ALA A 116 7.94 21.15 16.42
N ASP A 117 6.94 20.27 16.48
CA ASP A 117 5.70 20.49 17.28
C ASP A 117 5.96 20.32 18.79
N SER A 118 6.98 19.52 19.17
CA SER A 118 7.33 19.29 20.57
C SER A 118 8.02 20.49 21.27
N ASP A 119 8.68 21.37 20.50
CA ASP A 119 9.43 22.53 21.02
C ASP A 119 8.50 23.75 21.29
N GLU A 120 7.25 23.73 20.80
CA GLU A 120 6.30 24.85 20.95
C GLU A 120 5.41 24.76 22.22
N THR A 121 5.53 23.70 23.03
CA THR A 121 4.63 23.46 24.19
C THR A 121 5.20 23.84 25.56
N ASN A 122 6.32 24.57 25.61
CA ASN A 122 6.99 24.91 26.88
C ASN A 122 7.11 26.42 27.14
N GLU A 123 6.00 27.16 27.03
CA GLU A 123 5.83 28.48 27.65
C GLU A 123 4.41 28.60 28.24
N ASP A 124 4.25 28.25 29.52
CA ASP A 124 3.37 28.93 30.50
C ASP A 124 3.57 28.43 31.94
#